data_AF-A0AAX3RYH7-F1
#
_entry.id   AF-A0AAX3RYH7-F1
#
_cell.length_a   1.000
_cell.length_b   1.000
_cell.length_c   1.000
_cell.angle_alpha   90.00
_cell.angle_beta   90.00
_cell.angle_gamma   90.00
#
_symmetry.space_group_name_H-M   'P 1'
#
loop_
_entity.id
_entity.type
_entity.pdbx_description
1 polymer ?
#
loop_
_entity_poly.entity_id
_entity_poly.type
_entity_poly.pdbx_seq_one_letter_code
_entity_poly.pdbx_strand_id
1 'polypeptide(L)'
;MLFRFLIVIFTSFVTCVVNADGVSLNQSRIVFSQKDKSQVLQIHNGTSSPVLAQLTVLEEVDGKAVDNFILTPPLFRVDAKSEFASRVLPNNIASLPEDRESIFYLKARVIPAINKTEEKDKPSLVFVTAFVIKLIYRPDVISAPGLMDYKKVNLVRKNGKWEFQNVTPYYMTVVGLSIDGSVEQNSLLLKPFSSYEINKNIKDPSSVSWYFLNDFGSTTEKQLIKKETEIAKDSIVKDK
;
A
#
# COMPACT_ATOMS: atom_id res chain seq x y z
N MET A 1 42.76 -10.96 -38.11
CA MET A 1 42.38 -11.53 -36.79
C MET A 1 41.76 -10.50 -35.85
N LEU A 2 42.20 -9.23 -35.85
CA LEU A 2 41.57 -8.13 -35.09
C LEU A 2 40.10 -7.82 -35.47
N PHE A 3 39.72 -7.94 -36.76
CA PHE A 3 38.37 -7.61 -37.22
C PHE A 3 37.27 -8.58 -36.73
N ARG A 4 37.66 -9.82 -36.39
CA ARG A 4 36.76 -10.83 -35.79
C ARG A 4 36.52 -10.57 -34.30
N PHE A 5 37.46 -9.92 -33.61
CA PHE A 5 37.30 -9.53 -32.21
C PHE A 5 36.38 -8.30 -32.05
N LEU A 6 36.33 -7.41 -33.04
CA LEU A 6 35.48 -6.22 -33.00
C LEU A 6 33.97 -6.54 -33.13
N ILE A 7 33.62 -7.59 -33.89
CA ILE A 7 32.22 -8.01 -34.10
C ILE A 7 31.65 -8.72 -32.85
N VAL A 8 32.49 -9.39 -32.07
CA VAL A 8 32.06 -10.11 -30.84
C VAL A 8 31.80 -9.16 -29.67
N ILE A 9 32.42 -7.97 -29.66
CA ILE A 9 32.19 -6.96 -28.61
C ILE A 9 30.90 -6.14 -28.89
N PHE A 10 30.47 -6.03 -30.15
CA PHE A 10 29.25 -5.28 -30.49
C PHE A 10 27.94 -6.05 -30.22
N THR A 11 27.98 -7.38 -30.14
CA THR A 11 26.79 -8.23 -29.93
C THR A 11 26.42 -8.47 -28.45
N SER A 12 27.20 -7.98 -27.49
CA SER A 12 26.98 -8.22 -26.04
C SER A 12 26.17 -7.12 -25.31
N PHE A 13 25.56 -6.17 -26.03
CA PHE A 13 24.72 -5.11 -25.48
C PHE A 13 23.23 -5.26 -25.82
N VAL A 14 22.75 -6.50 -26.00
CA VAL A 14 21.30 -6.77 -26.03
C VAL A 14 20.79 -6.73 -24.59
N THR A 15 20.63 -5.52 -24.06
CA THR A 15 19.84 -5.31 -22.85
C THR A 15 18.39 -5.60 -23.23
N CYS A 16 17.81 -6.61 -22.58
CA CYS A 16 16.38 -6.87 -22.68
C CYS A 16 15.68 -5.66 -22.05
N VAL A 17 15.22 -4.72 -22.87
CA VAL A 17 14.33 -3.65 -22.42
C VAL A 17 13.00 -4.30 -22.04
N VAL A 18 12.81 -4.47 -20.74
CA VAL A 18 11.54 -4.87 -20.17
C VAL A 18 10.59 -3.70 -20.36
N ASN A 19 9.79 -3.73 -21.43
CA ASN A 19 8.73 -2.75 -21.62
C ASN A 19 7.58 -3.12 -20.67
N ALA A 20 7.46 -2.39 -19.57
CA ALA A 20 6.28 -2.45 -18.73
C ALA A 20 5.13 -1.76 -19.47
N ASP A 21 4.27 -2.55 -20.10
CA ASP A 21 3.04 -2.08 -20.76
C ASP A 21 1.87 -2.26 -19.78
N GLY A 22 1.03 -1.24 -19.61
CA GLY A 22 -0.08 -1.28 -18.65
C GLY A 22 -0.48 0.09 -18.14
N VAL A 23 -1.46 0.12 -17.23
CA VAL A 23 -1.88 1.35 -16.56
C VAL A 23 -1.44 1.32 -15.11
N SER A 24 -0.96 2.44 -14.58
CA SER A 24 -0.48 2.54 -13.21
C SER A 24 -0.87 3.87 -12.57
N LEU A 25 -0.78 3.91 -11.23
CA LEU A 25 -0.92 5.13 -10.44
C LEU A 25 0.46 5.55 -9.93
N ASN A 26 0.68 6.86 -9.74
CA ASN A 26 1.93 7.39 -9.20
C ASN A 26 2.15 7.06 -7.70
N GLN A 27 1.11 6.61 -7.00
CA GLN A 27 1.14 6.36 -5.56
C GLN A 27 0.20 5.22 -5.15
N SER A 28 0.56 4.49 -4.08
CA SER A 28 -0.20 3.36 -3.54
C SER A 28 -1.17 3.74 -2.41
N ARG A 29 -1.15 5.01 -2.00
CA ARG A 29 -2.01 5.64 -1.01
C ARG A 29 -1.95 7.15 -1.13
N ILE A 30 -2.98 7.82 -0.64
CA ILE A 30 -3.05 9.27 -0.54
C ILE A 30 -3.27 9.62 0.92
N VAL A 31 -2.43 10.50 1.46
CA VAL A 31 -2.68 11.14 2.75
C VAL A 31 -3.12 12.57 2.47
N PHE A 32 -4.36 12.88 2.86
CA PHE A 32 -4.96 14.20 2.73
C PHE A 32 -4.92 14.88 4.10
N SER A 33 -4.04 15.86 4.29
CA SER A 33 -3.99 16.66 5.51
C SER A 33 -5.15 17.67 5.51
N GLN A 34 -5.73 17.96 6.67
CA GLN A 34 -6.82 18.93 6.78
C GLN A 34 -6.48 20.33 6.23
N LYS A 35 -5.22 20.78 6.36
CA LYS A 35 -4.69 22.00 5.74
C LYS A 35 -4.57 21.96 4.21
N ASP A 36 -4.63 20.78 3.60
CA ASP A 36 -4.44 20.64 2.16
C ASP A 36 -5.69 21.13 1.42
N LYS A 37 -5.49 22.00 0.42
CA LYS A 37 -6.58 22.41 -0.48
C LYS A 37 -6.93 21.32 -1.50
N SER A 38 -5.94 20.51 -1.87
CA SER A 38 -6.09 19.43 -2.84
C SER A 38 -4.89 18.48 -2.80
N GLN A 39 -5.11 17.22 -3.18
CA GLN A 39 -4.06 16.26 -3.51
C GLN A 39 -4.14 15.88 -5.00
N VAL A 40 -3.03 15.42 -5.59
CA VAL A 40 -2.97 15.03 -7.00
C VAL A 40 -2.84 13.51 -7.11
N LEU A 41 -3.66 12.92 -7.99
CA LEU A 41 -3.54 11.54 -8.42
C LEU A 41 -3.18 11.53 -9.91
N GLN A 42 -2.05 10.92 -10.27
CA GLN A 42 -1.67 10.74 -11.67
C GLN A 42 -1.93 9.29 -12.08
N ILE A 43 -2.53 9.15 -13.26
CA ILE A 43 -2.73 7.87 -13.94
C ILE A 43 -1.84 7.86 -15.16
N HIS A 44 -0.94 6.89 -15.23
CA HIS A 44 -0.07 6.67 -16.36
C HIS A 44 -0.65 5.56 -17.22
N ASN A 45 -0.93 5.84 -18.49
CA ASN A 45 -1.29 4.84 -19.49
C ASN A 45 -0.06 4.51 -20.33
N GLY A 46 0.63 3.46 -19.92
CA GLY A 46 1.75 2.90 -20.65
C GLY A 46 1.33 2.06 -21.86
N THR A 47 0.05 1.84 -22.16
CA THR A 47 -0.40 0.97 -23.28
C THR A 47 -0.36 1.68 -24.64
N SER A 48 -0.52 0.93 -25.72
CA SER A 48 -0.60 1.44 -27.10
C SER A 48 -1.98 1.98 -27.51
N SER A 49 -2.98 1.89 -26.63
CA SER A 49 -4.35 2.33 -26.88
C SER A 49 -4.83 3.29 -25.80
N PRO A 50 -5.77 4.20 -26.09
CA PRO A 50 -6.36 5.04 -25.06
C PRO A 50 -7.18 4.21 -24.08
N VAL A 51 -7.26 4.68 -22.84
CA VAL A 51 -8.12 4.12 -21.80
C VAL A 51 -9.05 5.19 -21.24
N LEU A 52 -10.21 4.76 -20.72
CA LEU A 52 -11.10 5.62 -19.96
C LEU A 52 -10.92 5.31 -18.47
N ALA A 53 -10.56 6.32 -17.68
CA ALA A 53 -10.40 6.21 -16.24
C ALA A 53 -11.62 6.81 -15.52
N GLN A 54 -12.24 6.01 -14.67
CA GLN A 54 -13.34 6.42 -13.78
C GLN A 54 -12.88 6.35 -12.33
N LEU A 55 -13.06 7.44 -11.60
CA LEU A 55 -12.65 7.58 -10.21
C LEU A 55 -13.86 7.60 -9.27
N THR A 56 -13.73 6.99 -8.10
CA THR A 56 -14.77 6.98 -7.06
C THR A 56 -14.14 6.88 -5.68
N VAL A 57 -14.73 7.55 -4.69
CA VAL A 57 -14.35 7.41 -3.27
C VAL A 57 -15.32 6.44 -2.60
N LEU A 58 -14.80 5.48 -1.85
CA LEU A 58 -15.55 4.44 -1.16
C LEU A 58 -15.29 4.51 0.34
N GLU A 59 -16.29 4.13 1.13
CA GLU A 59 -16.18 3.99 2.59
C GLU A 59 -15.26 2.83 3.00
N GLU A 60 -15.35 1.72 2.27
CA GLU A 60 -14.54 0.51 2.44
C GLU A 60 -14.09 -0.01 1.07
N VAL A 61 -13.17 -0.98 1.01
CA VAL A 61 -12.62 -1.52 -0.25
C VAL A 61 -13.71 -1.92 -1.24
N ASP A 62 -14.74 -2.62 -0.75
CA ASP A 62 -15.92 -3.05 -1.52
C ASP A 62 -17.20 -2.33 -1.06
N GLY A 63 -17.04 -1.20 -0.36
CA GLY A 63 -18.14 -0.43 0.23
C GLY A 63 -18.88 0.44 -0.78
N LYS A 64 -19.88 1.16 -0.26
CA LYS A 64 -20.62 2.17 -1.03
C LYS A 64 -19.76 3.39 -1.35
N ALA A 65 -20.14 4.09 -2.41
CA ALA A 65 -19.55 5.39 -2.72
C ALA A 65 -19.97 6.42 -1.66
N VAL A 66 -19.05 7.33 -1.33
CA VAL A 66 -19.24 8.42 -0.37
C VAL A 66 -18.72 9.73 -0.97
N ASP A 67 -19.10 10.85 -0.36
CA ASP A 67 -18.87 12.20 -0.90
C ASP A 67 -17.95 13.05 0.01
N ASN A 68 -17.24 12.44 0.96
CA ASN A 68 -16.28 13.15 1.80
C ASN A 68 -15.16 13.81 0.98
N PHE A 69 -14.83 13.26 -0.19
CA PHE A 69 -13.87 13.81 -1.13
C PHE A 69 -14.43 13.84 -2.55
N ILE A 70 -14.07 14.89 -3.31
CA ILE A 70 -14.44 15.05 -4.73
C ILE A 70 -13.21 14.77 -5.59
N LEU A 71 -13.40 14.01 -6.68
CA LEU A 71 -12.36 13.68 -7.65
C LEU A 71 -12.62 14.43 -8.95
N THR A 72 -11.66 15.26 -9.39
CA THR A 72 -11.87 16.19 -10.52
C THR A 72 -10.77 16.08 -11.58
N PRO A 73 -11.12 15.72 -12.84
CA PRO A 73 -12.41 15.14 -13.24
C PRO A 73 -12.58 13.71 -12.69
N PRO A 74 -13.84 13.24 -12.49
CA PRO A 74 -14.12 11.87 -12.02
C PRO A 74 -14.15 10.85 -13.16
N LEU A 75 -14.24 11.29 -14.43
CA LEU A 75 -14.21 10.43 -15.61
C LEU A 75 -13.43 11.16 -16.71
N PHE A 76 -12.38 10.52 -17.23
CA PHE A 76 -11.53 11.14 -18.25
C PHE A 76 -10.82 10.09 -19.10
N ARG A 77 -10.48 10.49 -20.31
CA ARG A 77 -9.67 9.68 -21.23
C ARG A 77 -8.19 9.92 -20.94
N VAL A 78 -7.40 8.85 -20.95
CA VAL A 78 -5.93 8.90 -20.92
C VAL A 78 -5.44 8.31 -22.24
N ASP A 79 -4.77 9.12 -23.05
CA ASP A 79 -4.28 8.67 -24.35
C ASP A 79 -3.15 7.63 -24.21
N ALA A 80 -2.85 6.94 -25.31
CA ALA A 80 -1.78 5.96 -25.37
C ALA A 80 -0.43 6.60 -25.03
N LYS A 81 0.39 5.88 -24.26
CA LYS A 81 1.73 6.33 -23.83
C LYS A 81 1.72 7.73 -23.20
N SER A 82 0.68 8.04 -22.42
CA SER A 82 0.45 9.36 -21.83
C SER A 82 0.04 9.25 -20.36
N GLU A 83 -0.06 10.38 -19.68
CA GLU A 83 -0.49 10.47 -18.29
C GLU A 83 -1.54 11.57 -18.11
N PHE A 84 -2.41 11.39 -17.13
CA PHE A 84 -3.42 12.39 -16.78
C PHE A 84 -3.52 12.55 -15.27
N ALA A 85 -3.63 13.79 -14.81
CA ALA A 85 -3.73 14.14 -13.41
C ALA A 85 -5.18 14.50 -13.03
N SER A 86 -5.73 13.80 -12.04
CA SER A 86 -6.97 14.17 -11.35
C SER A 86 -6.65 14.76 -9.99
N ARG A 87 -7.52 15.66 -9.51
CA ARG A 87 -7.41 16.29 -8.18
C ARG A 87 -8.39 15.66 -7.20
N VAL A 88 -7.89 15.36 -6.01
CA VAL A 88 -8.69 15.03 -4.83
C VAL A 88 -8.93 16.31 -4.05
N LEU A 89 -10.19 16.66 -3.82
CA LEU A 89 -10.63 17.86 -3.11
C LEU A 89 -11.42 17.47 -1.86
N PRO A 90 -11.32 18.23 -0.77
CA PRO A 90 -12.13 17.99 0.42
C PRO A 90 -13.58 18.43 0.14
N ASN A 91 -14.54 17.76 0.75
CA ASN A 91 -15.95 18.14 0.68
C ASN A 91 -16.61 17.99 2.06
N ASN A 92 -17.23 16.85 2.34
CA ASN A 92 -17.91 16.59 3.61
C ASN A 92 -16.95 16.01 4.67
N ILE A 93 -15.86 16.74 4.98
CA ILE A 93 -14.84 16.30 5.96
C ILE A 93 -15.01 16.91 7.35
N ALA A 94 -15.86 17.93 7.51
CA ALA A 94 -16.01 18.67 8.77
C ALA A 94 -16.55 17.83 9.94
N SER A 95 -17.25 16.72 9.65
CA SER A 95 -17.78 15.81 10.67
C SER A 95 -16.82 14.67 11.03
N LEU A 96 -15.62 14.63 10.42
CA LEU A 96 -14.63 13.60 10.73
C LEU A 96 -13.98 13.86 12.09
N PRO A 97 -13.58 12.81 12.82
CA PRO A 97 -12.84 12.95 14.07
C PRO A 97 -11.60 13.83 13.91
N GLU A 98 -11.38 14.74 14.87
CA GLU A 98 -10.18 15.58 14.92
C GLU A 98 -9.03 14.92 15.71
N ASP A 99 -9.33 13.93 16.55
CA ASP A 99 -8.37 13.28 17.45
C ASP A 99 -7.67 12.04 16.85
N ARG A 100 -8.06 11.64 15.63
CA ARG A 100 -7.53 10.47 14.91
C ARG A 100 -7.69 10.59 13.41
N GLU A 101 -6.89 9.83 12.67
CA GLU A 101 -7.09 9.68 11.23
C GLU A 101 -8.45 9.03 10.92
N SER A 102 -8.99 9.35 9.74
CA SER A 102 -10.10 8.62 9.10
C SER A 102 -9.61 7.97 7.81
N ILE A 103 -10.18 6.83 7.43
CA ILE A 103 -9.78 6.13 6.20
C ILE A 103 -10.96 5.97 5.24
N PHE A 104 -10.66 6.19 3.97
CA PHE A 104 -11.50 5.94 2.81
C PHE A 104 -10.68 5.19 1.76
N TYR A 105 -11.31 4.87 0.64
CA TYR A 105 -10.63 4.19 -0.47
C TYR A 105 -10.92 4.92 -1.78
N LEU A 106 -9.85 5.25 -2.52
CA LEU A 106 -9.97 5.75 -3.87
C LEU A 106 -9.91 4.56 -4.84
N LYS A 107 -10.97 4.39 -5.62
CA LYS A 107 -11.07 3.40 -6.68
C LYS A 107 -10.87 4.08 -8.04
N ALA A 108 -9.89 3.62 -8.80
CA ALA A 108 -9.64 4.02 -10.19
C ALA A 108 -9.91 2.83 -11.12
N ARG A 109 -11.03 2.88 -11.84
CA ARG A 109 -11.43 1.87 -12.82
C ARG A 109 -10.92 2.27 -14.20
N VAL A 110 -10.17 1.39 -14.83
CA VAL A 110 -9.53 1.60 -16.14
C VAL A 110 -10.22 0.71 -17.16
N ILE A 111 -10.92 1.36 -18.09
CA ILE A 111 -11.71 0.71 -19.13
C ILE A 111 -10.95 0.84 -20.45
N PRO A 112 -10.49 -0.27 -21.06
CA PRO A 112 -9.76 -0.22 -22.32
C PRO A 112 -10.69 0.14 -23.48
N ALA A 113 -10.11 0.72 -24.53
CA ALA A 113 -10.83 0.90 -25.80
C ALA A 113 -11.12 -0.45 -26.47
N ILE A 114 -12.30 -0.55 -27.10
CA ILE A 114 -12.71 -1.72 -27.89
C ILE A 114 -12.82 -1.34 -29.37
N ASN A 115 -12.12 -2.08 -30.24
CA ASN A 115 -12.17 -1.84 -31.69
C ASN A 115 -13.33 -2.62 -32.31
N LYS A 116 -14.50 -1.96 -32.42
CA LYS A 116 -15.73 -2.57 -32.93
C LYS A 116 -15.65 -3.06 -34.39
N THR A 117 -14.66 -2.62 -35.17
CA THR A 117 -14.49 -3.01 -36.58
C THR A 117 -13.82 -4.38 -36.77
N GLU A 118 -13.00 -4.85 -35.82
CA GLU A 118 -12.31 -6.14 -35.92
C GLU A 118 -13.04 -7.27 -35.15
N GLU A 119 -13.92 -6.91 -34.22
CA GLU A 119 -14.54 -7.85 -33.26
C GLU A 119 -16.02 -8.17 -33.50
N LYS A 120 -16.64 -7.67 -34.59
CA LYS A 120 -18.10 -7.73 -34.79
C LYS A 120 -18.70 -9.15 -34.78
N ASP A 121 -17.92 -10.18 -35.11
CA ASP A 121 -18.38 -11.57 -35.26
C ASP A 121 -17.56 -12.59 -34.46
N LYS A 122 -16.75 -12.17 -33.48
CA LYS A 122 -15.96 -13.07 -32.63
C LYS A 122 -16.30 -12.89 -31.15
N PRO A 123 -16.42 -13.97 -30.36
CA PRO A 123 -16.53 -13.84 -28.92
C PRO A 123 -15.28 -13.15 -28.36
N SER A 124 -15.43 -11.97 -27.78
CA SER A 124 -14.34 -11.23 -27.13
C SER A 124 -14.54 -11.14 -25.62
N LEU A 125 -13.42 -11.19 -24.89
CA LEU A 125 -13.36 -11.01 -23.44
C LEU A 125 -12.55 -9.75 -23.14
N VAL A 126 -13.15 -8.79 -22.45
CA VAL A 126 -12.53 -7.52 -22.10
C VAL A 126 -12.29 -7.45 -20.59
N PHE A 127 -11.04 -7.26 -20.20
CA PHE A 127 -10.68 -7.07 -18.80
C PHE A 127 -10.69 -5.59 -18.44
N VAL A 128 -11.38 -5.26 -17.35
CA VAL A 128 -11.43 -3.92 -16.76
C VAL A 128 -10.72 -3.97 -15.41
N THR A 129 -9.62 -3.25 -15.29
CA THR A 129 -8.82 -3.22 -14.06
C THR A 129 -9.32 -2.13 -13.13
N ALA A 130 -9.44 -2.42 -11.83
CA ALA A 130 -9.73 -1.43 -10.80
C ALA A 130 -8.60 -1.39 -9.78
N PHE A 131 -7.95 -0.24 -9.65
CA PHE A 131 -7.01 0.03 -8.57
C PHE A 131 -7.78 0.57 -7.37
N VAL A 132 -7.58 -0.01 -6.19
CA VAL A 132 -8.19 0.50 -4.95
C VAL A 132 -7.07 0.82 -3.97
N ILE A 133 -6.88 2.11 -3.70
CA ILE A 133 -5.82 2.61 -2.80
C ILE A 133 -6.44 3.31 -1.58
N LYS A 134 -5.70 3.32 -0.47
CA LYS A 134 -6.13 4.01 0.75
C LYS A 134 -6.11 5.52 0.53
N LEU A 135 -7.18 6.20 0.94
CA LEU A 135 -7.27 7.65 1.06
C LEU A 135 -7.45 7.98 2.53
N ILE A 136 -6.37 8.42 3.18
CA ILE A 136 -6.32 8.67 4.61
C ILE A 136 -6.52 10.18 4.84
N TYR A 137 -7.53 10.54 5.61
CA TYR A 137 -7.71 11.89 6.12
C TYR A 137 -6.94 12.06 7.43
N ARG A 138 -6.10 13.10 7.51
CA ARG A 138 -5.30 13.41 8.70
C ARG A 138 -5.67 14.80 9.22
N PRO A 139 -6.29 14.90 10.41
CA PRO A 139 -6.51 16.18 11.10
C PRO A 139 -5.23 16.96 11.33
N ASP A 140 -5.31 18.29 11.36
CA ASP A 140 -4.11 19.16 11.47
C ASP A 140 -3.37 19.02 12.80
N VAL A 141 -4.05 18.57 13.86
CA VAL A 141 -3.45 18.30 15.18
C VAL A 141 -2.59 17.03 15.19
N ILE A 142 -2.64 16.21 14.13
CA ILE A 142 -1.88 14.97 13.97
C ILE A 142 -0.79 15.20 12.91
N SER A 143 0.47 15.20 13.34
CA SER A 143 1.62 15.26 12.44
C SER A 143 1.78 13.96 11.63
N ALA A 144 2.67 13.94 10.64
CA ALA A 144 3.03 12.66 10.00
C ALA A 144 3.69 11.70 11.02
N PRO A 145 3.44 10.38 10.94
CA PRO A 145 3.97 9.41 11.89
C PRO A 145 5.49 9.33 11.81
N GLY A 146 6.15 9.56 12.94
CA GLY A 146 7.59 9.43 13.09
C GLY A 146 8.03 8.00 13.43
N LEU A 147 9.34 7.76 13.47
CA LEU A 147 9.91 6.44 13.83
C LEU A 147 9.38 5.93 15.18
N MET A 148 9.24 6.82 16.16
CA MET A 148 8.76 6.46 17.49
C MET A 148 7.27 6.11 17.54
N ASP A 149 6.46 6.58 16.59
CA ASP A 149 5.03 6.24 16.55
C ASP A 149 4.81 4.78 16.15
N TYR A 150 5.60 4.27 15.19
CA TYR A 150 5.55 2.85 14.82
C TYR A 150 5.92 1.92 15.99
N LYS A 151 6.83 2.36 16.87
CA LYS A 151 7.24 1.60 18.07
C LYS A 151 6.18 1.58 19.17
N LYS A 152 5.17 2.44 19.11
CA LYS A 152 4.05 2.45 20.07
C LYS A 152 3.02 1.35 19.78
N VAL A 153 3.09 0.70 18.62
CA VAL A 153 2.23 -0.45 18.33
C VAL A 153 2.81 -1.68 19.02
N ASN A 154 2.10 -2.17 20.04
CA ASN A 154 2.56 -3.28 20.86
C ASN A 154 1.97 -4.60 20.36
N LEU A 155 2.76 -5.67 20.37
CA LEU A 155 2.25 -7.02 20.23
C LEU A 155 2.12 -7.62 21.63
N VAL A 156 0.90 -7.97 22.04
CA VAL A 156 0.62 -8.47 23.39
C VAL A 156 -0.18 -9.77 23.34
N ARG A 157 -0.12 -10.56 24.41
CA ARG A 157 -0.94 -11.75 24.58
C ARG A 157 -2.07 -11.46 25.55
N LYS A 158 -3.31 -11.58 25.08
CA LYS A 158 -4.53 -11.35 25.87
C LYS A 158 -5.49 -12.52 25.68
N ASN A 159 -6.03 -13.07 26.76
CA ASN A 159 -6.96 -14.21 26.75
C ASN A 159 -6.45 -15.41 25.92
N GLY A 160 -5.14 -15.68 25.99
CA GLY A 160 -4.50 -16.79 25.27
C GLY A 160 -4.22 -16.52 23.78
N LYS A 161 -4.60 -15.36 23.25
CA LYS A 161 -4.39 -14.98 21.85
C LYS A 161 -3.45 -13.79 21.72
N TRP A 162 -2.77 -13.68 20.59
CA TRP A 162 -1.88 -12.57 20.29
C TRP A 162 -2.65 -11.45 19.57
N GLU A 163 -2.46 -10.22 19.98
CA GLU A 163 -3.09 -9.04 19.38
C GLU A 163 -2.09 -7.90 19.18
N PHE A 164 -2.22 -7.18 18.07
CA PHE A 164 -1.58 -5.89 17.90
C PHE A 164 -2.42 -4.81 18.56
N GLN A 165 -1.87 -4.07 19.51
CA GLN A 165 -2.48 -2.89 20.11
C GLN A 165 -1.91 -1.63 19.48
N ASN A 166 -2.73 -0.94 18.70
CA ASN A 166 -2.42 0.36 18.16
C ASN A 166 -2.98 1.45 19.09
N VAL A 167 -2.13 2.02 19.93
CA VAL A 167 -2.48 3.13 20.84
C VAL A 167 -2.30 4.51 20.19
N THR A 168 -2.00 4.56 18.89
CA THR A 168 -1.71 5.80 18.16
C THR A 168 -2.94 6.32 17.40
N PRO A 169 -2.96 7.61 17.01
CA PRO A 169 -4.06 8.16 16.21
C PRO A 169 -4.01 7.76 14.72
N TYR A 170 -3.08 6.89 14.31
CA TYR A 170 -2.83 6.55 12.90
C TYR A 170 -3.43 5.21 12.48
N TYR A 171 -3.76 5.07 11.19
CA TYR A 171 -3.97 3.78 10.54
C TYR A 171 -2.62 3.14 10.18
N MET A 172 -2.22 2.11 10.93
CA MET A 172 -0.94 1.43 10.71
C MET A 172 -1.12 0.17 9.85
N THR A 173 -0.38 0.08 8.74
CA THR A 173 -0.41 -1.13 7.89
C THR A 173 0.78 -2.03 8.20
N VAL A 174 0.54 -3.17 8.82
CA VAL A 174 1.54 -4.23 9.07
C VAL A 174 1.72 -5.06 7.80
N VAL A 175 2.96 -5.28 7.38
CA VAL A 175 3.33 -6.14 6.25
C VAL A 175 4.47 -7.07 6.62
N GLY A 176 4.57 -8.20 5.93
CA GLY A 176 5.64 -9.18 6.14
C GLY A 176 5.69 -9.71 7.57
N LEU A 177 4.53 -9.85 8.22
CA LEU A 177 4.42 -10.44 9.54
C LEU A 177 5.00 -11.86 9.48
N SER A 178 6.01 -12.13 10.30
CA SER A 178 6.66 -13.42 10.40
C SER A 178 6.63 -13.90 11.83
N ILE A 179 6.12 -15.12 12.04
CA ILE A 179 6.04 -15.79 13.34
C ILE A 179 6.84 -17.09 13.22
N ASP A 180 7.91 -17.22 13.99
CA ASP A 180 8.84 -18.35 13.96
C ASP A 180 9.32 -18.73 12.54
N GLY A 181 9.54 -17.72 11.70
CA GLY A 181 9.99 -17.87 10.31
C GLY A 181 8.87 -18.11 9.29
N SER A 182 7.64 -18.39 9.73
CA SER A 182 6.47 -18.46 8.84
C SER A 182 5.99 -17.05 8.50
N VAL A 183 5.98 -16.68 7.22
CA VAL A 183 5.60 -15.34 6.76
C VAL A 183 4.14 -15.31 6.32
N GLU A 184 3.38 -14.38 6.88
CA GLU A 184 2.02 -14.05 6.44
C GLU A 184 2.04 -13.27 5.13
N GLN A 185 1.23 -13.74 4.17
CA GLN A 185 1.10 -13.08 2.87
C GLN A 185 0.21 -11.83 2.94
N ASN A 186 -0.78 -11.83 3.85
CA ASN A 186 -1.74 -10.74 3.93
C ASN A 186 -1.22 -9.62 4.83
N SER A 187 -1.40 -8.37 4.37
CA SER A 187 -1.19 -7.20 5.21
C SER A 187 -2.31 -7.05 6.23
N LEU A 188 -2.02 -6.48 7.40
CA LEU A 188 -3.00 -6.15 8.42
C LEU A 188 -3.14 -4.63 8.53
N LEU A 189 -4.37 -4.12 8.61
CA LEU A 189 -4.64 -2.71 8.84
C LEU A 189 -5.12 -2.52 10.28
N LEU A 190 -4.31 -1.84 11.08
CA LEU A 190 -4.63 -1.51 12.47
C LEU A 190 -5.32 -0.15 12.51
N LYS A 191 -6.53 -0.08 13.05
CA LYS A 191 -7.26 1.20 13.20
C LYS A 191 -6.66 2.02 14.36
N PRO A 192 -6.80 3.34 14.36
CA PRO A 192 -6.42 4.18 15.51
C PRO A 192 -7.07 3.68 16.80
N PHE A 193 -6.32 3.70 17.90
CA PHE A 193 -6.80 3.34 19.24
C PHE A 193 -7.55 2.00 19.31
N SER A 194 -7.06 0.98 18.61
CA SER A 194 -7.73 -0.32 18.50
C SER A 194 -6.76 -1.49 18.68
N SER A 195 -7.33 -2.66 18.98
CA SER A 195 -6.62 -3.93 18.96
C SER A 195 -7.02 -4.76 17.73
N TYR A 196 -6.07 -5.46 17.13
CA TYR A 196 -6.30 -6.45 16.08
C TYR A 196 -5.81 -7.82 16.53
N GLU A 197 -6.74 -8.77 16.69
CA GLU A 197 -6.42 -10.15 17.05
C GLU A 197 -5.79 -10.88 15.87
N ILE A 198 -4.65 -11.54 16.11
CA ILE A 198 -4.06 -12.47 15.16
C ILE A 198 -4.85 -13.77 15.27
N ASN A 199 -5.74 -14.02 14.31
CA ASN A 199 -6.62 -15.20 14.24
C ASN A 199 -5.84 -16.50 13.92
N LYS A 200 -4.86 -16.85 14.75
CA LYS A 200 -4.06 -18.07 14.67
C LYS A 200 -3.78 -18.60 16.07
N ASN A 201 -3.75 -19.92 16.20
CA ASN A 201 -3.36 -20.60 17.43
C ASN A 201 -1.83 -20.53 17.63
N ILE A 202 -1.34 -19.36 18.00
CA ILE A 202 0.06 -19.10 18.33
C ILE A 202 0.18 -19.18 19.84
N LYS A 203 0.93 -20.17 20.36
CA LYS A 203 1.14 -20.31 21.80
C LYS A 203 2.16 -19.30 22.30
N ASP A 204 3.44 -19.63 22.21
CA ASP A 204 4.55 -18.83 22.70
C ASP A 204 5.63 -18.77 21.61
N PRO A 205 5.50 -17.83 20.66
CA PRO A 205 6.42 -17.75 19.54
C PRO A 205 7.82 -17.37 20.04
N SER A 206 8.85 -17.97 19.46
CA SER A 206 10.24 -17.68 19.79
C SER A 206 10.71 -16.38 19.15
N SER A 207 10.17 -16.05 17.98
CA SER A 207 10.47 -14.81 17.26
C SER A 207 9.25 -14.32 16.49
N VAL A 208 8.92 -13.04 16.62
CA VAL A 208 7.91 -12.36 15.81
C VAL A 208 8.53 -11.12 15.19
N SER A 209 8.33 -10.90 13.90
CA SER A 209 8.83 -9.70 13.22
C SER A 209 7.88 -9.19 12.16
N TRP A 210 7.92 -7.90 11.88
CA TRP A 210 7.07 -7.27 10.87
C TRP A 210 7.66 -5.93 10.43
N TYR A 211 7.06 -5.34 9.41
CA TYR A 211 7.32 -3.97 8.96
C TYR A 211 6.02 -3.18 8.95
N PHE A 212 6.12 -1.85 8.99
CA PHE A 212 4.99 -0.98 8.66
C PHE A 212 5.18 -0.39 7.27
N LEU A 213 4.08 -0.04 6.59
CA LEU A 213 4.13 0.85 5.43
C LEU A 213 3.93 2.30 5.86
N ASN A 214 4.87 3.16 5.50
CA ASN A 214 4.79 4.60 5.74
C ASN A 214 3.83 5.29 4.76
N ASP A 215 3.70 6.62 4.89
CA ASP A 215 2.84 7.45 4.03
C ASP A 215 3.21 7.39 2.54
N PHE A 216 4.48 7.13 2.23
CA PHE A 216 4.99 7.01 0.85
C PHE A 216 4.89 5.57 0.30
N GLY A 217 4.34 4.63 1.06
CA GLY A 217 4.20 3.24 0.66
C GLY A 217 5.49 2.41 0.74
N SER A 218 6.54 2.92 1.37
CA SER A 218 7.78 2.17 1.66
C SER A 218 7.71 1.48 3.02
N THR A 219 8.48 0.41 3.19
CA THR A 219 8.60 -0.27 4.47
C THR A 219 9.45 0.53 5.46
N THR A 220 9.04 0.59 6.71
CA THR A 220 9.86 1.08 7.83
C THR A 220 11.01 0.12 8.13
N GLU A 221 11.83 0.45 9.13
CA GLU A 221 12.72 -0.53 9.75
C GLU A 221 11.93 -1.71 10.33
N LYS A 222 12.57 -2.88 10.34
CA LYS A 222 12.02 -4.13 10.86
C LYS A 222 11.75 -4.01 12.36
N GLN A 223 10.51 -4.32 12.76
CA GLN A 223 10.16 -4.58 14.15
C GLN A 223 10.44 -6.05 14.46
N LEU A 224 11.05 -6.34 15.60
CA LEU A 224 11.44 -7.69 16.00
C LEU A 224 11.29 -7.87 17.50
N ILE A 225 10.54 -8.89 17.88
CA ILE A 225 10.45 -9.41 19.25
C ILE A 225 11.02 -10.81 19.22
N LYS A 226 12.04 -11.07 20.05
CA LYS A 226 12.57 -12.40 20.30
C LYS A 226 12.33 -12.77 21.75
N LYS A 227 12.01 -14.02 22.01
CA LYS A 227 12.08 -14.57 23.35
C LYS A 227 13.56 -14.53 23.77
N GLU A 228 13.88 -13.85 24.86
CA GLU A 228 15.22 -13.91 25.42
C GLU A 228 15.53 -15.38 25.74
N THR A 229 16.54 -15.93 25.06
CA THR A 229 17.13 -17.19 25.49
C THR A 229 17.97 -16.87 26.72
N GLU A 230 17.59 -17.39 27.89
CA GLU A 230 18.49 -17.43 29.05
C GLU A 230 19.79 -18.15 28.63
N ILE A 231 20.83 -17.38 28.30
CA ILE A 231 22.21 -17.84 28.32
C ILE A 231 22.92 -16.98 29.37
N ALA A 232 22.61 -17.25 30.63
CA ALA A 232 23.37 -16.79 31.78
C ALA A 232 23.11 -17.72 32.97
N LYS A 233 23.71 -18.93 32.93
CA LYS A 233 24.02 -19.77 34.10
C LYS A 233 24.78 -21.01 33.63
N ASP A 234 26.09 -20.86 33.50
CA ASP A 234 27.10 -21.87 33.90
C ASP A 234 28.47 -21.52 33.30
N SER A 235 29.17 -20.60 33.96
CA SER A 235 30.63 -20.66 34.14
C SER A 235 31.12 -19.52 35.07
N ILE A 236 30.52 -19.45 36.26
CA ILE A 236 31.27 -19.05 37.47
C ILE A 236 31.48 -20.34 38.25
N VAL A 237 32.53 -21.10 37.95
CA VAL A 237 33.40 -21.79 38.93
C VAL A 237 34.67 -22.19 38.18
N LYS A 238 35.77 -21.48 38.44
CA LYS A 238 37.03 -22.06 38.96
C LYS A 238 38.11 -20.98 38.99
N ASP A 239 38.10 -20.22 40.09
CA ASP A 239 39.36 -19.87 40.73
C ASP A 239 39.94 -21.15 41.36
N LYS A 240 41.14 -21.53 40.92
CA LYS A 240 42.24 -21.99 41.76
C LYS A 240 43.53 -22.02 40.94
#